data_AF-A0A7C3QR89-F1
#
_entry.id   AF-A0A7C3QR89-F1
#
_cell.length_a   1.000
_cell.length_b   1.000
_cell.length_c   1.000
_cell.angle_alpha   90.00
_cell.angle_beta   90.00
_cell.angle_gamma   90.00
#
_symmetry.space_group_name_H-M   'P 1'
#
loop_
_entity.id
_entity.type
_entity.pdbx_description
1 polymer ?
#
loop_
_entity_poly.entity_id
_entity_poly.type
_entity_poly.pdbx_seq_one_letter_code
_entity_poly.pdbx_strand_id
1 'polypeptide(L)'
;MREEIDLIMKQATNRIFELHGVKKLQELVSAASKSSQPLGAIAALLHLAGIRFYFGQDQEAEPVLNAARNLLFSGRLCASPQDLPKQTKLACVYAATLGFAPTEQAQRRIEELFEKLPGIRDTFTTSSHYGWHQLEFLEAVVLAVVSDDFTMGSNVRRLLDDDEFLICQRIHRDMKHLIDQAES
;
A
#
# COMPACT_ATOMS: atom_id res chain seq x y z
N MET A 1 -20.75 -7.31 2.93
CA MET A 1 -19.58 -6.44 3.17
C MET A 1 -18.26 -7.04 2.66
N ARG A 2 -17.70 -8.12 3.23
CA ARG A 2 -16.39 -8.66 2.76
C ARG A 2 -16.40 -9.14 1.30
N GLU A 3 -17.43 -9.88 0.89
CA GLU A 3 -17.59 -10.34 -0.49
C GLU A 3 -17.77 -9.18 -1.49
N GLU A 4 -18.41 -8.09 -1.04
CA GLU A 4 -18.59 -6.89 -1.85
C GLU A 4 -17.26 -6.15 -2.02
N ILE A 5 -16.45 -6.06 -0.97
CA ILE A 5 -15.10 -5.49 -1.04
C ILE A 5 -14.23 -6.34 -1.97
N ASP A 6 -14.22 -7.66 -1.83
CA ASP A 6 -13.48 -8.56 -2.73
C ASP A 6 -13.91 -8.38 -4.20
N LEU A 7 -15.21 -8.19 -4.44
CA LEU A 7 -15.75 -7.92 -5.78
C LEU A 7 -15.25 -6.57 -6.31
N ILE A 8 -15.33 -5.50 -5.51
CA ILE A 8 -14.86 -4.16 -5.87
C ILE A 8 -13.35 -4.19 -6.17
N MET A 9 -12.57 -4.90 -5.35
CA MET A 9 -11.12 -5.05 -5.51
C MET A 9 -10.75 -5.78 -6.80
N LYS A 10 -11.48 -6.85 -7.14
CA LYS A 10 -11.32 -7.56 -8.41
C LYS A 10 -11.69 -6.67 -9.60
N GLN A 11 -12.80 -5.94 -9.52
CA GLN A 11 -13.23 -5.01 -10.55
C GLN A 11 -12.20 -3.89 -10.76
N ALA A 12 -11.69 -3.29 -9.67
CA ALA A 12 -10.66 -2.26 -9.73
C ALA A 12 -9.37 -2.78 -10.37
N THR A 13 -8.92 -3.98 -9.98
CA THR A 13 -7.74 -4.63 -10.57
C THR A 13 -7.91 -4.85 -12.07
N ASN A 14 -9.05 -5.41 -12.48
CA ASN A 14 -9.35 -5.64 -13.90
C ASN A 14 -9.39 -4.34 -14.68
N ARG A 15 -9.98 -3.28 -14.10
CA ARG A 15 -10.07 -1.98 -14.75
C ARG A 15 -8.70 -1.33 -14.93
N ILE A 16 -7.80 -1.46 -13.95
CA ILE A 16 -6.42 -0.99 -14.07
C ILE A 16 -5.72 -1.70 -15.23
N PHE A 17 -5.93 -3.02 -15.38
CA PHE A 17 -5.36 -3.79 -16.48
C PHE A 17 -5.93 -3.38 -17.84
N GLU A 18 -7.26 -3.23 -17.94
CA GLU A 18 -7.94 -2.77 -19.16
C GLU A 18 -7.42 -1.40 -19.63
N LEU A 19 -7.30 -0.43 -18.72
CA LEU A 19 -6.85 0.93 -19.03
C LEU A 19 -5.44 0.97 -19.63
N HIS A 20 -4.61 -0.01 -19.30
CA HIS A 20 -3.23 -0.11 -19.79
C HIS A 20 -3.07 -1.16 -20.90
N GLY A 21 -4.17 -1.78 -21.36
CA GLY A 21 -4.15 -2.79 -22.42
C GLY A 21 -3.36 -4.06 -22.07
N VAL A 22 -3.17 -4.35 -20.79
CA VAL A 22 -2.44 -5.52 -20.30
C VAL A 22 -3.39 -6.56 -19.74
N LYS A 23 -2.94 -7.82 -19.65
CA LYS A 23 -3.67 -8.89 -18.96
C LYS A 23 -2.96 -9.38 -17.70
N LYS A 24 -1.67 -9.06 -17.56
CA LYS A 24 -0.82 -9.57 -16.49
C LYS A 24 0.00 -8.46 -15.85
N LEU A 25 0.24 -8.60 -14.55
CA LEU A 25 1.12 -7.71 -13.78
C LEU A 25 2.53 -7.61 -14.39
N GLN A 26 3.08 -8.72 -14.90
CA GLN A 26 4.41 -8.72 -15.50
C GLN A 26 4.50 -7.82 -16.74
N GLU A 27 3.41 -7.72 -17.52
CA GLU A 27 3.35 -6.85 -18.69
C GLU A 27 3.39 -5.39 -18.25
N LEU A 28 2.65 -5.01 -17.19
CA LEU A 28 2.73 -3.68 -16.59
C LEU A 28 4.11 -3.33 -16.07
N VAL A 29 4.76 -4.25 -15.34
CA VAL A 29 6.11 -4.02 -14.81
C VAL A 29 7.11 -3.84 -15.94
N SER A 30 6.99 -4.64 -17.00
CA SER A 30 7.85 -4.54 -18.17
C SER A 30 7.65 -3.21 -18.92
N ALA A 31 6.40 -2.72 -18.96
CA ALA A 31 6.07 -1.42 -19.52
C ALA A 31 6.60 -0.29 -18.62
N ALA A 32 6.43 -0.39 -17.29
CA ALA A 32 6.91 0.59 -16.31
C ALA A 32 8.44 0.72 -16.30
N SER A 33 9.11 -0.37 -16.67
CA SER A 33 10.57 -0.39 -16.82
C SER A 33 11.06 0.28 -18.11
N LYS A 34 10.18 0.57 -19.07
CA LYS A 34 10.49 1.16 -20.38
C LYS A 34 9.96 2.58 -20.52
N SER A 35 8.82 2.87 -19.90
CA SER A 35 8.18 4.18 -19.90
C SER A 35 7.64 4.50 -18.51
N SER A 36 7.58 5.79 -18.21
CA SER A 36 7.11 6.30 -16.92
C SER A 36 5.61 6.18 -16.69
N GLN A 37 4.81 5.89 -17.73
CA GLN A 37 3.34 5.95 -17.66
C GLN A 37 2.69 4.88 -16.75
N PRO A 38 3.16 3.62 -16.69
CA PRO A 38 2.50 2.57 -15.89
C PRO A 38 2.85 2.60 -14.39
N LEU A 39 3.65 3.56 -13.92
CA LEU A 39 4.01 3.66 -12.50
C LEU A 39 2.79 3.98 -11.62
N GLY A 40 1.87 4.80 -12.12
CA GLY A 40 0.59 5.08 -11.44
C GLY A 40 -0.27 3.82 -11.29
N ALA A 41 -0.25 2.93 -12.28
CA ALA A 41 -0.95 1.64 -12.21
C ALA A 41 -0.37 0.74 -11.12
N ILE A 42 0.96 0.66 -11.02
CA ILE A 42 1.63 -0.14 -9.99
C ILE A 42 1.36 0.44 -8.60
N ALA A 43 1.39 1.77 -8.45
CA ALA A 43 1.02 2.42 -7.20
C ALA A 43 -0.44 2.13 -6.80
N ALA A 44 -1.38 2.19 -7.74
CA ALA A 44 -2.77 1.82 -7.49
C ALA A 44 -2.91 0.35 -7.06
N LEU A 45 -2.21 -0.56 -7.74
CA LEU A 45 -2.17 -1.98 -7.35
C LEU A 45 -1.56 -2.20 -5.97
N LEU A 46 -0.56 -1.40 -5.56
CA LEU A 46 0.03 -1.45 -4.22
C LEU A 46 -0.97 -1.01 -3.13
N HIS A 47 -1.78 0.02 -3.39
CA HIS A 47 -2.88 0.36 -2.48
C HIS A 47 -3.88 -0.80 -2.35
N LEU A 48 -4.22 -1.45 -3.47
CA LEU A 48 -5.08 -2.62 -3.45
C LEU A 48 -4.42 -3.80 -2.67
N ALA A 49 -3.11 -3.98 -2.81
CA ALA A 49 -2.37 -4.97 -2.04
C ALA A 49 -2.39 -4.67 -0.53
N GLY A 50 -2.34 -3.40 -0.13
CA GLY A 50 -2.49 -2.99 1.28
C GLY A 50 -3.84 -3.42 1.87
N ILE A 51 -4.93 -3.22 1.12
CA ILE A 51 -6.26 -3.69 1.51
C ILE A 51 -6.31 -5.22 1.64
N ARG A 52 -5.63 -5.94 0.75
CA ARG A 52 -5.55 -7.41 0.82
C ARG A 52 -4.80 -7.87 2.06
N PHE A 53 -3.68 -7.23 2.40
CA PHE A 53 -2.97 -7.49 3.66
C PHE A 53 -3.86 -7.18 4.88
N TYR A 54 -4.60 -6.06 4.85
CA TYR A 54 -5.57 -5.73 5.89
C TYR A 54 -6.57 -6.87 6.12
N PHE A 55 -7.07 -7.50 5.05
CA PHE A 55 -8.00 -8.64 5.14
C PHE A 55 -7.34 -10.01 5.38
N GLY A 56 -6.01 -10.08 5.51
CA GLY A 56 -5.24 -11.32 5.69
C GLY A 56 -5.08 -12.16 4.42
N GLN A 57 -5.26 -11.55 3.24
CA GLN A 57 -5.11 -12.19 1.93
C GLN A 57 -3.68 -12.05 1.39
N ASP A 58 -2.69 -12.39 2.22
CA ASP A 58 -1.27 -12.13 1.97
C ASP A 58 -0.79 -12.74 0.64
N GLN A 59 -1.25 -13.96 0.33
CA GLN A 59 -0.89 -14.68 -0.89
C GLN A 59 -1.29 -13.94 -2.18
N GLU A 60 -2.38 -13.18 -2.15
CA GLU A 60 -2.85 -12.41 -3.31
C GLU A 60 -2.18 -11.03 -3.40
N ALA A 61 -1.71 -10.48 -2.28
CA ALA A 61 -1.00 -9.21 -2.20
C ALA A 61 0.49 -9.34 -2.60
N GLU A 62 1.10 -10.47 -2.23
CA GLU A 62 2.52 -10.78 -2.38
C GLU A 62 3.08 -10.56 -3.80
N PRO A 63 2.39 -10.98 -4.89
CA PRO A 63 2.91 -10.81 -6.24
C PRO A 63 3.05 -9.34 -6.63
N VAL A 64 2.11 -8.48 -6.21
CA VAL A 64 2.14 -7.03 -6.48
C VAL A 64 3.28 -6.38 -5.71
N LEU A 65 3.44 -6.75 -4.44
CA LEU A 65 4.53 -6.26 -3.59
C LEU A 65 5.90 -6.64 -4.18
N ASN A 66 6.06 -7.87 -4.64
CA ASN A 66 7.30 -8.35 -5.26
C ASN A 66 7.60 -7.68 -6.60
N ALA A 67 6.56 -7.43 -7.41
CA ALA A 67 6.69 -6.68 -8.66
C ALA A 67 7.20 -5.25 -8.42
N ALA A 68 6.59 -4.52 -7.48
CA ALA A 68 7.01 -3.16 -7.15
C ALA A 68 8.43 -3.12 -6.57
N ARG A 69 8.75 -4.05 -5.66
CA ARG A 69 10.09 -4.22 -5.10
C ARG A 69 11.14 -4.41 -6.18
N ASN A 70 10.91 -5.35 -7.10
CA ASN A 70 11.85 -5.64 -8.18
C ASN A 70 12.04 -4.42 -9.10
N LEU A 71 10.98 -3.65 -9.33
CA LEU A 71 11.05 -2.41 -10.10
C LEU A 71 11.86 -1.33 -9.37
N LEU A 72 11.62 -1.11 -8.07
CA LEU A 72 12.35 -0.15 -7.24
C LEU A 72 13.85 -0.44 -7.19
N PHE A 73 14.23 -1.72 -7.06
CA PHE A 73 15.64 -2.14 -6.98
C PHE A 73 16.29 -2.41 -8.35
N SER A 74 15.54 -2.28 -9.45
CA SER A 74 16.10 -2.47 -10.79
C SER A 74 17.10 -1.38 -11.20
N GLY A 75 17.16 -0.26 -10.46
CA GLY A 75 17.97 0.91 -10.81
C GLY A 75 17.47 1.70 -12.02
N ARG A 76 16.38 1.27 -12.67
CA ARG A 76 15.84 1.92 -13.87
C ARG A 76 15.12 3.23 -13.58
N LEU A 77 14.60 3.39 -12.37
CA LEU A 77 13.86 4.57 -11.94
C LEU A 77 14.76 5.71 -11.42
N CYS A 78 16.06 5.47 -11.30
CA CYS A 78 17.05 6.49 -10.89
C CYS A 78 18.05 6.83 -12.00
N ALA A 79 17.77 6.43 -13.25
CA ALA A 79 18.68 6.62 -14.38
C ALA A 79 18.81 8.10 -14.80
N SER A 80 17.81 8.92 -14.49
CA SER A 80 17.80 10.36 -14.77
C SER A 80 17.21 11.14 -13.59
N PRO A 81 17.67 12.38 -13.32
CA PRO A 81 17.11 13.21 -12.24
C PRO A 81 15.58 13.42 -12.32
N GLN A 82 15.02 13.41 -13.53
CA GLN A 82 13.57 13.55 -13.76
C GLN A 82 12.73 12.34 -13.31
N ASP A 83 13.37 11.20 -13.05
CA ASP A 83 12.69 9.98 -12.62
C ASP A 83 12.70 9.82 -11.09
N LEU A 84 13.54 10.60 -10.39
CA LEU A 84 13.64 10.61 -8.93
C LEU A 84 12.31 10.89 -8.21
N PRO A 85 11.47 11.86 -8.61
CA PRO A 85 10.17 12.06 -7.97
C PRO A 85 9.25 10.84 -8.09
N LYS A 86 9.34 10.12 -9.21
CA LYS A 86 8.49 8.97 -9.49
C LYS A 86 8.94 7.74 -8.71
N GLN A 87 10.26 7.52 -8.64
CA GLN A 87 10.84 6.50 -7.79
C GLN A 87 10.48 6.74 -6.33
N THR A 88 10.62 7.99 -5.87
CA THR A 88 10.26 8.41 -4.51
C THR A 88 8.79 8.11 -4.25
N LYS A 89 7.89 8.52 -5.16
CA LYS A 89 6.45 8.26 -5.00
C LYS A 89 6.14 6.77 -4.92
N LEU A 90 6.74 5.94 -5.78
CA LEU A 90 6.56 4.49 -5.73
C LEU A 90 7.12 3.89 -4.44
N ALA A 91 8.27 4.38 -3.97
CA ALA A 91 8.88 3.94 -2.71
C ALA A 91 8.02 4.31 -1.49
N CYS A 92 7.43 5.51 -1.47
CA CYS A 92 6.52 5.93 -0.42
C CYS A 92 5.25 5.07 -0.40
N VAL A 93 4.64 4.81 -1.57
CA VAL A 93 3.47 3.93 -1.66
C VAL A 93 3.83 2.50 -1.25
N TYR A 94 5.00 2.00 -1.65
CA TYR A 94 5.50 0.70 -1.23
C TYR A 94 5.68 0.61 0.29
N ALA A 95 6.33 1.61 0.91
CA ALA A 95 6.50 1.68 2.35
C ALA A 95 5.15 1.74 3.09
N ALA A 96 4.20 2.57 2.61
CA ALA A 96 2.85 2.64 3.15
C ALA A 96 2.13 1.28 3.08
N THR A 97 2.25 0.56 1.96
CA THR A 97 1.70 -0.80 1.81
C THR A 97 2.31 -1.79 2.79
N LEU A 98 3.62 -1.68 3.10
CA LEU A 98 4.27 -2.54 4.11
C LEU A 98 3.69 -2.32 5.51
N GLY A 99 3.13 -1.15 5.81
CA GLY A 99 2.42 -0.88 7.07
C GLY A 99 1.25 -1.84 7.33
N PHE A 100 0.69 -2.44 6.28
CA PHE A 100 -0.41 -3.40 6.39
C PHE A 100 0.06 -4.87 6.41
N ALA A 101 1.29 -5.15 5.98
CA ALA A 101 1.81 -6.49 5.83
C ALA A 101 2.17 -7.13 7.19
N PRO A 102 2.28 -8.47 7.28
CA PRO A 102 2.72 -9.13 8.50
C PRO A 102 4.06 -8.57 9.02
N THR A 103 4.14 -8.28 10.33
CA THR A 103 5.23 -7.50 10.93
C THR A 103 6.63 -8.02 10.58
N GLU A 104 6.86 -9.34 10.65
CA GLU A 104 8.15 -9.94 10.29
C GLU A 104 8.54 -9.69 8.83
N GLN A 105 7.55 -9.73 7.93
CA GLN A 105 7.76 -9.47 6.51
C GLN A 105 8.00 -7.99 6.26
N ALA A 106 7.19 -7.13 6.88
CA ALA A 106 7.26 -5.69 6.74
C ALA A 106 8.61 -5.15 7.24
N GLN A 107 9.06 -5.58 8.43
CA GLN A 107 10.35 -5.20 9.00
C GLN A 107 11.52 -5.53 8.05
N ARG A 108 11.62 -6.78 7.59
CA ARG A 108 12.68 -7.20 6.66
C ARG A 108 12.70 -6.38 5.37
N ARG A 109 11.52 -6.03 4.86
CA ARG A 109 11.39 -5.26 3.60
C ARG A 109 11.68 -3.78 3.81
N ILE A 110 11.38 -3.22 4.99
CA ILE A 110 11.74 -1.84 5.35
C ILE A 110 13.27 -1.73 5.49
N GLU A 111 13.91 -2.65 6.21
CA GLU A 111 15.37 -2.74 6.31
C GLU A 111 16.00 -2.81 4.90
N GLU A 112 15.44 -3.64 4.02
CA GLU A 112 15.91 -3.75 2.66
C GLU A 112 15.76 -2.45 1.84
N LEU A 113 14.71 -1.66 2.04
CA LEU A 113 14.59 -0.36 1.38
C LEU A 113 15.73 0.58 1.81
N PHE A 114 16.07 0.62 3.09
CA PHE A 114 17.18 1.45 3.56
C PHE A 114 18.54 0.98 3.03
N GLU A 115 18.73 -0.32 2.88
CA GLU A 115 20.00 -0.89 2.40
C GLU A 115 20.17 -0.78 0.88
N LYS A 116 19.12 -1.05 0.10
CA LYS A 116 19.24 -1.35 -1.34
C LYS A 116 18.60 -0.33 -2.26
N LEU A 117 17.78 0.60 -1.75
CA LEU A 117 17.07 1.56 -2.61
C LEU A 117 18.06 2.58 -3.18
N PRO A 118 18.31 2.57 -4.51
CA PRO A 118 19.32 3.44 -5.08
C PRO A 118 18.79 4.87 -5.21
N GLY A 119 19.66 5.85 -5.00
CA GLY A 119 19.48 7.16 -5.61
C GLY A 119 18.44 8.10 -4.98
N ILE A 120 17.88 7.82 -3.79
CA ILE A 120 17.15 8.85 -3.02
C ILE A 120 18.16 9.83 -2.40
N ARG A 121 18.98 10.47 -3.22
CA ARG A 121 19.87 11.57 -2.85
C ARG A 121 19.77 12.58 -3.97
N ASP A 122 19.18 13.73 -3.66
CA ASP A 122 19.14 14.83 -4.60
C ASP A 122 20.58 15.35 -4.79
N THR A 123 21.15 15.13 -5.97
CA THR A 123 22.55 15.49 -6.25
C THR A 123 22.67 16.91 -6.84
N PHE A 124 21.54 17.59 -7.08
CA PHE A 124 21.49 18.84 -7.86
C PHE A 124 20.97 20.07 -7.08
N THR A 125 20.88 20.01 -5.76
CA THR A 125 20.47 21.17 -4.95
C THR A 125 21.63 21.76 -4.15
N THR A 126 21.73 23.09 -4.16
CA THR A 126 22.62 23.92 -3.34
C THR A 126 22.28 23.88 -1.84
N SER A 127 21.27 23.09 -1.42
CA SER A 127 20.97 22.82 -0.02
C SER A 127 21.79 21.63 0.47
N SER A 128 22.99 21.91 0.98
CA SER A 128 23.98 20.93 1.48
C SER A 128 23.52 20.01 2.62
N HIS A 129 22.25 20.05 3.05
CA HIS A 129 21.84 19.47 4.32
C HIS A 129 20.64 18.51 4.30
N TYR A 130 19.64 18.64 3.41
CA TYR A 130 18.52 17.67 3.34
C TYR A 130 17.88 17.63 1.95
N GLY A 131 17.72 16.44 1.37
CA GLY A 131 16.97 16.24 0.12
C GLY A 131 15.48 16.03 0.41
N TRP A 132 14.60 16.82 -0.20
CA TRP A 132 13.13 16.72 -0.03
C TRP A 132 12.63 15.27 -0.17
N HIS A 133 13.07 14.57 -1.22
CA HIS A 133 12.70 13.19 -1.51
C HIS A 133 13.08 12.19 -0.40
N GLN A 134 14.15 12.46 0.35
CA GLN A 134 14.55 11.63 1.50
C GLN A 134 13.61 11.81 2.67
N LEU A 135 13.21 13.05 2.95
CA LEU A 135 12.27 13.35 4.02
C LEU A 135 10.89 12.78 3.70
N GLU A 136 10.41 12.92 2.46
CA GLU A 136 9.13 12.34 2.02
C GLU A 136 9.13 10.80 2.16
N PHE A 137 10.24 10.15 1.78
CA PHE A 137 10.39 8.71 1.95
C PHE A 137 10.46 8.29 3.43
N LEU A 138 11.27 8.99 4.24
CA LEU A 138 11.39 8.72 5.68
C LEU A 138 10.06 8.91 6.41
N GLU A 139 9.32 9.96 6.09
CA GLU A 139 7.99 10.21 6.63
C GLU A 139 7.05 9.05 6.30
N ALA A 140 7.01 8.59 5.04
CA ALA A 140 6.18 7.46 4.65
C ALA A 140 6.54 6.17 5.40
N VAL A 141 7.83 5.90 5.62
CA VAL A 141 8.27 4.73 6.41
C VAL A 141 7.90 4.87 7.88
N VAL A 142 8.11 6.03 8.49
CA VAL A 142 7.79 6.26 9.90
C VAL A 142 6.29 6.11 10.11
N LEU A 143 5.46 6.74 9.27
CA LEU A 143 4.00 6.62 9.32
C LEU A 143 3.53 5.16 9.16
N ALA A 144 4.18 4.39 8.30
CA ALA A 144 3.87 2.97 8.13
C ALA A 144 4.20 2.16 9.40
N VAL A 145 5.35 2.40 10.04
CA VAL A 145 5.80 1.65 11.23
C VAL A 145 5.02 2.00 12.49
N VAL A 146 4.66 3.28 12.66
CA VAL A 146 3.91 3.73 13.85
C VAL A 146 2.41 3.51 13.73
N SER A 147 1.93 3.03 12.58
CA SER A 147 0.52 2.70 12.40
C SER A 147 0.09 1.60 13.38
N ASP A 148 -1.12 1.75 13.92
CA ASP A 148 -1.78 0.68 14.68
C ASP A 148 -1.86 -0.60 13.83
N ASP A 149 -1.94 -0.45 12.50
CA ASP A 149 -1.91 -1.56 11.56
C ASP A 149 -0.57 -2.33 11.54
N PHE A 150 0.53 -1.68 11.84
CA PHE A 150 1.83 -2.36 11.85
C PHE A 150 2.12 -3.00 13.20
N THR A 151 1.68 -2.35 14.28
CA THR A 151 1.89 -2.80 15.66
C THR A 151 0.92 -3.91 16.06
N MET A 152 -0.28 -3.94 15.47
CA MET A 152 -1.27 -4.99 15.66
C MET A 152 -1.25 -5.98 14.49
N GLY A 153 -0.87 -7.24 14.75
CA GLY A 153 -0.94 -8.28 13.73
C GLY A 153 -2.35 -8.44 13.13
N SER A 154 -2.44 -8.85 11.86
CA SER A 154 -3.68 -8.92 11.08
C SER A 154 -4.82 -9.71 11.78
N ASN A 155 -4.48 -10.76 12.53
CA ASN A 155 -5.44 -11.56 13.29
C ASN A 155 -6.06 -10.80 14.47
N VAL A 156 -5.28 -10.00 15.20
CA VAL A 156 -5.77 -9.22 16.35
C VAL A 156 -6.70 -8.12 15.87
N ARG A 157 -6.34 -7.46 14.76
CA ARG A 157 -7.18 -6.44 14.14
C ARG A 157 -8.52 -7.00 13.67
N ARG A 158 -8.49 -8.15 12.98
CA ARG A 158 -9.71 -8.82 12.55
C ARG A 158 -10.66 -9.10 13.72
N LEU A 159 -10.12 -9.56 14.85
CA LEU A 159 -10.92 -9.83 16.04
C LEU A 159 -11.56 -8.54 16.58
N LEU A 160 -10.80 -7.44 16.62
CA LEU A 160 -11.32 -6.14 17.07
C LEU A 160 -12.42 -5.60 16.13
N ASP A 161 -12.24 -5.71 14.81
CA ASP A 161 -13.24 -5.27 13.83
C ASP A 161 -14.54 -6.10 13.94
N ASP A 162 -14.42 -7.42 14.09
CA ASP A 162 -15.57 -8.32 14.26
C ASP A 162 -16.32 -8.00 15.57
N ASP A 163 -15.58 -7.72 16.66
CA ASP A 163 -16.16 -7.32 17.95
C ASP A 163 -16.83 -5.94 17.88
N GLU A 164 -16.20 -4.94 17.25
CA GLU A 164 -16.78 -3.60 17.05
C GLU A 164 -18.07 -3.67 16.24
N PHE A 165 -18.10 -4.48 15.18
CA PHE A 165 -19.30 -4.69 14.37
C PHE A 165 -20.46 -5.25 15.19
N LEU A 166 -20.20 -6.24 16.04
CA LEU A 166 -21.21 -6.82 16.93
C LEU A 166 -21.72 -5.81 17.95
N ILE A 167 -20.83 -4.98 18.51
CA ILE A 167 -21.19 -3.89 19.43
C ILE A 167 -22.09 -2.88 18.72
N CYS A 168 -21.70 -2.40 17.54
CA CYS A 168 -22.49 -1.45 16.76
C CYS A 168 -23.87 -2.00 16.42
N GLN A 169 -23.95 -3.27 16.02
CA GLN A 169 -25.24 -3.91 15.71
C GLN A 169 -26.13 -4.02 16.95
N ARG A 170 -25.55 -4.31 18.10
CA ARG A 170 -26.28 -4.33 19.38
C ARG A 170 -26.78 -2.93 19.75
N ILE A 171 -25.91 -1.92 19.72
CA ILE A 171 -26.29 -0.53 20.02
C ILE A 171 -27.43 -0.08 19.11
N HIS A 172 -27.35 -0.37 17.81
CA HIS A 172 -28.40 0.00 16.86
C HIS A 172 -29.74 -0.68 17.17
N ARG A 173 -29.71 -1.96 17.58
CA ARG A 173 -30.90 -2.70 18.02
C ARG A 173 -31.49 -2.13 19.31
N ASP A 174 -30.64 -1.86 20.29
CA ASP A 174 -31.04 -1.32 21.59
C ASP A 174 -31.62 0.10 21.43
N MET A 175 -31.00 0.93 20.58
CA MET A 175 -31.50 2.26 20.24
C MET A 175 -32.86 2.20 19.55
N LYS A 176 -33.06 1.25 18.63
CA LYS A 176 -34.37 1.04 17.99
C LYS A 176 -35.45 0.65 19.00
N HIS A 177 -35.13 -0.26 19.93
CA HIS A 177 -36.06 -0.62 21.01
C HIS A 177 -36.44 0.56 21.90
N LEU A 178 -35.50 1.46 22.20
CA LEU A 178 -35.77 2.66 22.99
C LEU A 178 -36.66 3.66 22.25
N ILE A 179 -36.48 3.81 20.94
CA ILE A 179 -37.34 4.66 20.09
C ILE A 179 -38.76 4.10 20.06
N ASP A 180 -38.93 2.80 19.81
CA ASP A 180 -40.24 2.15 19.76
C ASP A 180 -41.01 2.26 21.11
N GLN A 181 -40.28 2.27 22.24
CA GLN A 181 -40.83 2.48 23.57
C GLN A 181 -41.20 3.94 23.87
N ALA A 182 -40.53 4.91 23.25
CA ALA A 182 -40.81 6.33 23.45
C ALA A 182 -41.98 6.83 22.57
N GLU A 183 -42.30 6.11 21.49
CA GLU A 183 -43.41 6.40 20.58
C GLU A 183 -44.72 5.69 20.99
N SER A 184 -44.70 4.82 22.02
CA SER A 184 -45.88 4.17 22.63
C SER A 184 -46.34 4.89 23.89
#